data_AF-A0AAD4VLH1-F1
#
_entry.id   AF-A0AAD4VLH1-F1
#
_cell.length_a   1.000
_cell.length_b   1.000
_cell.length_c   1.000
_cell.angle_alpha   90.00
_cell.angle_beta   90.00
_cell.angle_gamma   90.00
#
_symmetry.space_group_name_H-M   'P 1'
#
loop_
_entity.id
_entity.type
_entity.pdbx_description
1 polymer ?
#
loop_
_entity_poly.entity_id
_entity_poly.type
_entity_poly.pdbx_seq_one_letter_code
_entity_poly.pdbx_strand_id
1 'polypeptide(L)'
;MPTGYQPPKFIQFDGKGNPKQHVAHFIEMRNSAGTNDDYLVNWEQMDREFLNRFYSTHRSVSMLELTSTKQRRDEPVVDYINRWRSLSLDCKDRVSELSAVKMCIQGVHWGLLYIL
;
A
#
# COMPACT_ATOMS: atom_id res chain seq x y z
N MET A 1 4.15 -29.34 15.86
CA MET A 1 3.04 -29.36 14.87
C MET A 1 2.49 -30.77 14.78
N PRO A 2 1.17 -30.96 14.56
CA PRO A 2 0.57 -32.28 14.42
C PRO A 2 1.06 -33.01 13.16
N THR A 3 1.16 -34.33 13.24
CA THR A 3 1.48 -35.20 12.09
C THR A 3 0.39 -35.07 11.02
N GLY A 4 0.75 -34.60 9.83
CA GLY A 4 -0.18 -34.38 8.71
C GLY A 4 -0.51 -32.90 8.42
N TYR A 5 0.01 -31.95 9.20
CA TYR A 5 -0.16 -30.53 8.89
C TYR A 5 0.55 -30.16 7.59
N GLN A 6 -0.24 -29.82 6.57
CA GLN A 6 0.23 -29.17 5.34
C GLN A 6 0.03 -27.66 5.52
N PRO A 7 1.11 -26.85 5.50
CA PRO A 7 0.97 -25.41 5.55
C PRO A 7 0.10 -24.92 4.37
N PRO A 8 -0.90 -24.05 4.58
CA PRO A 8 -1.67 -23.49 3.49
C PRO A 8 -0.75 -22.81 2.48
N LYS A 9 -0.98 -23.03 1.19
CA LYS A 9 -0.30 -22.27 0.14
C LYS A 9 -0.96 -20.89 0.07
N PHE A 10 -0.31 -19.89 0.66
CA PHE A 10 -0.76 -18.51 0.55
C PHE A 10 -0.50 -18.00 -0.86
N ILE A 11 -1.58 -17.68 -1.58
CA ILE A 11 -1.51 -16.98 -2.86
C ILE A 11 -1.27 -15.51 -2.55
N GLN A 12 -0.22 -14.93 -3.15
CA GLN A 12 0.05 -13.49 -3.07
C GLN A 12 -1.15 -12.73 -3.65
N PHE A 13 -1.65 -11.74 -2.92
CA PHE A 13 -2.79 -10.95 -3.36
C PHE A 13 -2.39 -10.15 -4.61
N ASP A 14 -2.98 -10.48 -5.76
CA ASP A 14 -2.72 -9.87 -7.06
C ASP A 14 -3.65 -8.68 -7.35
N GLY A 15 -4.44 -8.26 -6.36
CA GLY A 15 -5.47 -7.23 -6.50
C GLY A 15 -6.83 -7.75 -6.97
N LYS A 16 -7.02 -9.07 -7.14
CA LYS A 16 -8.33 -9.68 -7.46
C LYS A 16 -8.78 -10.63 -6.34
N GLY A 17 -10.04 -10.49 -5.92
CA GLY A 17 -10.65 -11.28 -4.83
C GLY A 17 -11.26 -10.40 -3.74
N ASN A 18 -11.97 -10.99 -2.78
CA ASN A 18 -12.57 -10.27 -1.66
C ASN A 18 -11.54 -10.12 -0.52
N PRO A 19 -11.06 -8.89 -0.21
CA PRO A 19 -10.07 -8.68 0.85
C PRO A 19 -10.51 -9.22 2.21
N LYS A 20 -11.83 -9.25 2.48
CA LYS A 20 -12.39 -9.78 3.74
C LYS A 20 -12.15 -11.29 3.91
N GLN A 21 -12.09 -12.05 2.82
CA GLN A 21 -11.80 -13.49 2.87
C GLN A 21 -10.33 -13.76 3.21
N HIS A 22 -9.42 -12.93 2.71
CA HIS A 22 -7.99 -13.03 3.05
C HIS A 22 -7.73 -12.67 4.51
N VAL A 23 -8.39 -11.63 5.02
CA VAL A 23 -8.31 -11.24 6.45
C VAL A 23 -8.90 -12.34 7.34
N ALA A 24 -10.05 -12.91 6.98
CA ALA A 24 -10.66 -14.02 7.74
C ALA A 24 -9.73 -15.25 7.82
N HIS A 25 -9.12 -15.66 6.70
CA HIS A 25 -8.19 -16.79 6.67
C HIS A 25 -6.90 -16.53 7.48
N PHE A 26 -6.40 -15.28 7.50
CA PHE A 26 -5.27 -14.90 8.34
C PHE A 26 -5.59 -15.00 9.83
N ILE A 27 -6.81 -14.59 10.23
CA ILE A 27 -7.32 -14.71 11.60
C ILE A 27 -7.40 -16.19 12.02
N GLU A 28 -7.98 -17.04 11.17
CA GLU A 28 -8.09 -18.49 11.42
C GLU A 28 -6.71 -19.16 11.57
N MET A 29 -5.75 -18.84 10.69
CA MET A 29 -4.38 -19.34 10.78
C MET A 29 -3.72 -18.96 12.13
N ARG A 30 -3.82 -17.69 12.54
CA ARG A 30 -3.27 -17.21 13.82
C ARG A 30 -3.89 -17.93 15.01
N ASN A 31 -5.20 -18.16 15.00
CA ASN A 31 -5.91 -18.84 16.08
C ASN A 31 -5.58 -20.34 16.15
N SER A 32 -5.26 -20.98 15.03
CA SER A 32 -4.89 -22.41 14.97
C SER A 32 -3.46 -22.71 15.47
N ALA A 33 -2.58 -21.70 15.51
CA ALA A 33 -1.24 -21.80 16.07
C ALA A 33 -1.32 -21.64 17.59
N GLY A 34 -1.74 -22.69 18.29
CA GLY A 34 -2.12 -22.72 19.70
C GLY A 34 -1.20 -21.99 20.69
N THR A 35 -1.41 -20.67 20.83
CA THR A 35 -1.04 -19.89 22.00
C THR A 35 -2.34 -19.39 22.61
N ASN A 36 -2.88 -20.21 23.51
CA ASN A 36 -3.88 -19.74 24.46
C ASN A 36 -3.25 -18.58 25.24
N ASP A 37 -3.99 -17.48 25.37
CA ASP A 37 -3.81 -16.43 26.38
C ASP A 37 -3.01 -15.16 26.03
N ASP A 38 -3.15 -14.63 24.81
CA ASP A 38 -2.94 -13.19 24.57
C ASP A 38 -3.93 -12.65 23.52
N TYR A 39 -5.22 -12.86 23.78
CA TYR A 39 -6.32 -12.54 22.86
C TYR A 39 -6.68 -11.05 22.78
N LEU A 40 -5.87 -10.15 23.37
CA LEU A 40 -5.96 -8.73 23.07
C LEU A 40 -5.09 -8.42 21.85
N VAL A 41 -5.42 -9.10 20.74
CA VAL A 41 -4.82 -8.76 19.47
C VAL A 41 -5.35 -7.39 19.07
N ASN A 42 -4.57 -6.35 19.37
CA ASN A 42 -4.87 -4.99 18.97
C ASN A 42 -5.13 -4.99 17.46
N TRP A 43 -6.30 -4.51 17.05
CA TRP A 43 -6.68 -4.38 15.65
C TRP A 43 -5.59 -3.72 14.82
N GLU A 44 -4.91 -2.71 15.37
CA GLU A 44 -3.79 -2.05 14.68
C GLU A 44 -2.58 -2.97 14.47
N GLN A 45 -2.29 -3.88 15.41
CA GLN A 45 -1.17 -4.82 15.26
C GLN A 45 -1.49 -5.89 14.23
N MET A 46 -2.75 -6.34 14.18
CA MET A 46 -3.22 -7.23 13.12
C MET A 46 -3.19 -6.58 11.75
N ASP A 47 -3.68 -5.35 11.64
CA ASP A 47 -3.67 -4.60 10.41
C ASP A 47 -2.24 -4.37 9.92
N ARG A 48 -1.31 -3.98 10.82
CA ARG A 48 0.13 -3.87 10.51
C ARG A 48 0.74 -5.18 10.00
N GLU A 49 0.50 -6.31 10.68
CA GLU A 49 1.04 -7.61 10.28
C GLU A 49 0.44 -8.11 8.96
N PHE A 50 -0.86 -7.88 8.75
CA PHE A 50 -1.55 -8.22 7.51
C PHE A 50 -1.03 -7.38 6.34
N LEU A 51 -0.92 -6.07 6.50
CA LEU A 51 -0.36 -5.16 5.50
C LEU A 51 1.10 -5.52 5.19
N ASN A 52 1.93 -5.77 6.20
CA ASN A 52 3.33 -6.16 6.00
C ASN A 52 3.47 -7.49 5.21
N ARG A 53 2.55 -8.44 5.44
CA ARG A 53 2.67 -9.79 4.88
C ARG A 53 1.96 -9.99 3.55
N PHE A 54 0.89 -9.23 3.27
CA PHE A 54 0.05 -9.41 2.09
C PHE A 54 -0.07 -8.15 1.22
N TYR A 55 0.10 -6.97 1.80
CA TYR A 55 0.00 -5.69 1.10
C TYR A 55 1.37 -5.01 0.89
N SER A 56 2.47 -5.60 1.39
CA SER A 56 3.80 -5.10 1.11
C SER A 56 4.20 -5.48 -0.32
N THR A 57 3.69 -4.73 -1.28
CA THR A 57 4.56 -4.34 -2.36
C THR A 57 5.61 -3.43 -1.75
N HIS A 58 6.67 -4.03 -1.23
CA HIS A 58 7.88 -3.37 -0.73
C HIS A 58 8.65 -2.65 -1.88
N ARG A 59 7.93 -2.24 -2.93
CA ARG A 59 8.43 -1.32 -3.93
C ARG A 59 8.44 0.05 -3.29
N SER A 60 9.55 0.30 -2.61
CA SER A 60 9.93 1.66 -2.28
C SER A 60 10.02 2.50 -3.54
N VAL A 61 9.34 3.64 -3.55
CA VAL A 61 9.47 4.64 -4.60
C VAL A 61 10.79 5.38 -4.37
N SER A 62 11.63 5.44 -5.41
CA SER A 62 12.84 6.26 -5.38
C SER A 62 12.49 7.73 -5.65
N MET A 63 13.34 8.65 -5.20
CA MET A 63 13.20 10.07 -5.54
C MET A 63 13.15 10.33 -7.07
N LEU A 64 13.85 9.52 -7.86
CA LEU A 64 13.85 9.60 -9.32
C LEU A 64 12.48 9.21 -9.91
N GLU A 65 11.87 8.15 -9.39
CA GLU A 65 10.53 7.74 -9.81
C GLU A 65 9.48 8.80 -9.42
N LEU A 66 9.62 9.40 -8.25
CA LEU A 66 8.70 10.44 -7.79
C LEU A 66 8.81 11.73 -8.62
N THR A 67 10.02 12.17 -8.98
CA THR A 67 10.25 13.37 -9.81
C THR A 67 9.86 13.17 -11.29
N SER A 68 9.98 11.94 -11.81
CA SER A 68 9.58 11.59 -13.17
C SER A 68 8.07 11.35 -13.33
N THR A 69 7.31 11.34 -12.24
CA THR A 69 5.87 11.11 -12.27
C THR A 69 5.13 12.31 -12.86
N LYS A 70 4.63 12.15 -14.10
CA LYS A 70 3.83 13.15 -14.83
C LYS A 70 2.36 12.73 -14.90
N GLN A 71 1.48 13.71 -15.06
CA GLN A 71 0.09 13.52 -15.45
C GLN A 71 0.06 12.80 -16.80
N ARG A 72 -0.84 11.82 -16.96
CA ARG A 72 -1.02 11.11 -18.23
C ARG A 72 -1.94 11.92 -19.15
N ARG A 73 -1.91 11.62 -20.47
CA ARG A 73 -2.62 12.39 -21.51
C ARG A 73 -4.13 12.57 -21.25
N ASP A 74 -4.77 11.60 -20.60
CA ASP A 74 -6.21 11.58 -20.36
C ASP A 74 -6.54 11.39 -18.85
N GLU A 75 -5.58 11.65 -17.96
CA GLU A 75 -5.75 11.53 -16.51
C GLU A 75 -6.23 12.88 -15.94
N PRO A 76 -7.38 12.94 -15.24
CA PRO A 76 -7.79 14.13 -14.50
C PRO A 76 -6.73 14.58 -13.49
N VAL A 77 -6.58 15.88 -13.28
CA VAL A 77 -5.57 16.43 -12.33
C VAL A 77 -5.75 15.87 -10.92
N VAL A 78 -7.01 15.69 -10.48
CA VAL A 78 -7.32 15.12 -9.16
C VAL A 78 -6.78 13.68 -9.04
N ASP A 79 -6.94 12.88 -10.09
CA ASP A 79 -6.45 11.50 -10.11
C ASP A 79 -4.92 11.44 -10.15
N TYR A 80 -4.30 12.34 -10.92
CA TYR A 80 -2.85 12.54 -10.89
C TYR A 80 -2.34 12.89 -9.49
N ILE A 81 -2.96 13.87 -8.82
CA ILE A 81 -2.58 14.29 -7.46
C ILE A 81 -2.71 13.14 -6.47
N ASN A 82 -3.82 12.39 -6.54
CA ASN A 82 -4.04 11.23 -5.67
C ASN A 82 -2.97 10.15 -5.89
N ARG A 83 -2.67 9.84 -7.15
CA ARG A 83 -1.61 8.87 -7.51
C ARG A 83 -0.23 9.34 -7.06
N TRP A 84 0.10 10.61 -7.28
CA TRP A 84 1.37 11.19 -6.86
C TRP A 84 1.49 11.18 -5.32
N ARG A 85 0.41 11.51 -4.61
CA ARG A 85 0.36 11.46 -3.14
C ARG A 85 0.61 10.05 -2.62
N SER A 86 -0.05 9.03 -3.18
CA SER A 86 0.22 7.63 -2.82
C SER A 86 1.68 7.26 -3.04
N LEU A 87 2.26 7.60 -4.20
CA LEU A 87 3.68 7.35 -4.48
C LEU A 87 4.63 8.09 -3.53
N SER A 88 4.27 9.29 -3.08
CA SER A 88 5.07 10.07 -2.14
C SER A 88 5.08 9.45 -0.73
N LEU A 89 4.00 8.80 -0.32
CA LEU A 89 3.91 8.09 0.96
C LEU A 89 4.77 6.81 0.96
N ASP A 90 4.93 6.18 -0.21
CA ASP A 90 5.76 5.00 -0.41
C ASP A 90 7.24 5.35 -0.73
N CYS A 91 7.60 6.64 -0.71
CA CYS A 91 8.96 7.08 -0.99
C CYS A 91 9.89 6.80 0.20
N LYS A 92 11.04 6.18 -0.09
CA LYS A 92 12.07 5.88 0.93
C LYS A 92 12.70 7.12 1.55
N ASP A 93 12.76 8.19 0.77
CA ASP A 93 13.43 9.43 1.15
C ASP A 93 12.44 10.40 1.80
N ARG A 94 12.89 11.12 2.83
CA ARG A 94 12.07 12.16 3.46
C ARG A 94 11.92 13.35 2.50
N VAL A 95 10.72 13.54 1.96
CA VAL A 95 10.36 14.73 1.18
C VAL A 95 9.66 15.74 2.09
N SER A 96 10.13 17.00 2.11
CA SER A 96 9.38 18.06 2.80
C SER A 96 8.09 18.38 2.07
N GLU A 97 7.06 18.83 2.78
CA GLU A 97 5.78 19.19 2.18
C GLU A 97 5.94 20.22 1.04
N LEU A 98 6.79 21.23 1.26
CA LEU A 98 7.08 22.26 0.25
C LEU A 98 7.72 21.67 -1.01
N SER A 99 8.68 20.74 -0.86
CA SER A 99 9.32 20.08 -2.00
C SER A 99 8.35 19.15 -2.71
N ALA A 100 7.50 18.44 -1.96
CA ALA A 100 6.49 17.54 -2.49
C ALA A 100 5.49 18.29 -3.38
N VAL A 101 4.97 19.42 -2.90
CA VAL A 101 4.05 20.28 -3.66
C VAL A 101 4.71 20.78 -4.95
N LYS A 102 5.96 21.27 -4.89
CA LYS A 102 6.69 21.72 -6.08
C LYS A 102 6.88 20.62 -7.11
N MET A 103 7.27 19.43 -6.67
CA MET A 103 7.47 18.26 -7.54
C MET A 103 6.16 17.81 -8.20
N CYS A 104 5.07 17.76 -7.43
CA CYS A 104 3.73 17.44 -7.93
C CYS A 104 3.28 18.45 -9.00
N ILE A 105 3.43 19.75 -8.75
CA ILE A 105 3.04 20.79 -9.72
C ILE A 105 3.85 20.68 -11.01
N GLN A 106 5.16 20.39 -10.93
CA GLN A 106 6.01 20.21 -12.11
C GLN A 106 5.59 19.01 -12.99
N GLY A 107 4.81 18.09 -12.44
CA GLY A 107 4.27 16.96 -13.20
C GLY A 107 2.89 17.17 -13.81
N VAL A 108 2.21 18.28 -13.52
CA VAL A 108 0.91 18.63 -14.10
C VAL A 108 1.10 19.15 -15.53
N HIS A 109 0.20 18.76 -16.45
CA HIS A 109 0.16 19.34 -17.79
C HIS A 109 -0.35 20.79 -17.72
N TRP A 110 0.48 21.73 -18.17
CA TRP A 110 0.20 23.19 -18.13
C TRP A 110 -1.09 23.64 -18.83
N GLY A 111 -1.72 22.80 -19.66
CA GLY A 111 -3.03 23.08 -20.27
C GLY A 111 -4.16 23.29 -19.26
N LEU A 112 -3.97 22.91 -17.99
CA LEU A 112 -4.94 23.08 -16.91
C LEU A 112 -4.54 24.16 -15.89
N LEU A 113 -3.35 24.75 -16.01
CA LEU A 113 -2.87 25.84 -15.15
C LEU A 113 -3.44 27.22 -15.55
N TYR A 114 -4.15 27.30 -16.68
CA TYR A 114 -4.80 28.52 -17.18
C TYR A 114 -6.30 28.61 -16.84
N ILE A 115 -6.82 27.73 -15.96
CA ILE A 115 -8.24 27.71 -15.55
C ILE A 115 -8.41 27.98 -14.03
N LEU A 116 -7.39 28.51 -13.37
CA LEU A 116 -7.46 29.07 -12.01
C LEU A 116 -7.14 30.57 -12.08
#